data_AF-A0A5B6YLD3-F1
#
_entry.id   AF-A0A5B6YLD3-F1
#
_cell.length_a   1.000
_cell.length_b   1.000
_cell.length_c   1.000
_cell.angle_alpha   90.00
_cell.angle_beta   90.00
_cell.angle_gamma   90.00
#
_symmetry.space_group_name_H-M   'P 1'
#
loop_
_entity.id
_entity.type
_entity.pdbx_description
1 polymer ?
#
loop_
_entity_poly.entity_id
_entity_poly.type
_entity_poly.pdbx_seq_one_letter_code
_entity_poly.pdbx_strand_id
1 'polypeptide(L)'
;QAVSMASSPRALSSTMVLLFFLFISFSEAKDFLIGGKTESWKIPSSESDSLNKWAESSRFHIGDSLVWKYDSDKGSVLQVSKRDYVSCNTSSPIEEYKDG
;
A
#
# COMPACT_ATOMS: atom_id res chain seq x y z
N GLN A 1 27.53 -48.77 25.63
CA GLN A 1 28.40 -47.94 24.76
C GLN A 1 27.56 -46.78 24.26
N ALA A 2 27.70 -45.60 24.88
CA ALA A 2 26.95 -44.42 24.46
C ALA A 2 27.63 -43.86 23.20
N VAL A 3 26.97 -43.96 22.05
CA VAL A 3 27.45 -43.34 20.83
C VAL A 3 27.23 -41.84 20.99
N SER A 4 28.31 -41.10 21.29
CA SER A 4 28.26 -39.63 21.31
C SER A 4 28.02 -39.16 19.88
N MET A 5 26.80 -38.72 19.57
CA MET A 5 26.50 -38.05 18.31
C MET A 5 27.10 -36.65 18.34
N ALA A 6 28.40 -36.53 18.06
CA ALA A 6 29.01 -35.25 17.77
C ALA A 6 28.55 -34.81 16.37
N SER A 7 27.66 -33.83 16.30
CA SER A 7 27.21 -33.27 15.04
C SER A 7 28.36 -32.49 14.37
N SER A 8 28.56 -32.69 13.07
CA SER A 8 29.62 -32.01 12.31
C SER A 8 29.39 -30.49 12.32
N PRO A 9 30.44 -29.67 12.55
CA PRO A 9 30.32 -28.20 12.52
C PRO A 9 29.83 -27.68 11.16
N ARG A 10 30.08 -28.40 10.07
CA ARG A 10 29.55 -28.08 8.73
C ARG A 10 28.03 -28.29 8.64
N ALA A 11 27.53 -29.34 9.31
CA ALA A 11 26.09 -29.61 9.38
C ALA A 11 25.40 -28.53 10.23
N LEU A 12 25.93 -28.21 11.41
CA LEU A 12 25.44 -27.13 12.28
C LEU A 12 25.40 -25.77 11.56
N SER A 13 26.46 -25.42 10.84
CA SER A 13 26.52 -24.17 10.06
C SER A 13 25.47 -24.13 8.95
N SER A 14 25.29 -25.25 8.22
CA SER A 14 24.26 -25.34 7.17
C SER A 14 22.85 -25.22 7.75
N THR A 15 22.57 -25.86 8.89
CA THR A 15 21.28 -25.77 9.57
C THR A 15 20.99 -24.35 10.07
N MET A 16 21.99 -23.64 10.62
CA MET A 16 21.82 -22.24 11.02
C MET A 16 21.51 -21.33 9.83
N VAL A 17 22.18 -21.52 8.70
CA VAL A 17 21.94 -20.73 7.48
C VAL A 17 20.52 -20.99 6.96
N LEU A 18 20.06 -22.24 6.91
CA LEU A 18 18.69 -22.58 6.53
C LEU A 18 17.65 -21.98 7.48
N LEU A 19 17.88 -22.04 8.80
CA LEU A 19 17.00 -21.40 9.78
C LEU A 19 16.96 -19.88 9.60
N PHE A 20 18.07 -19.24 9.29
CA PHE A 20 18.13 -17.81 9.00
C PHE A 20 17.27 -17.42 7.79
N PHE A 21 17.28 -18.21 6.71
CA PHE A 21 16.42 -17.99 5.55
C PHE A 21 14.93 -18.17 5.88
N LEU A 22 14.57 -19.03 6.84
CA LEU A 22 13.17 -19.21 7.30
C LEU A 22 12.63 -18.00 8.08
N PHE A 23 13.50 -17.15 8.64
CA PHE A 23 13.11 -15.91 9.33
C PHE A 23 13.02 -14.69 8.41
N ILE A 24 13.34 -14.84 7.12
CA ILE A 24 13.16 -13.77 6.14
C ILE A 24 11.67 -13.62 5.89
N SER A 25 11.09 -12.55 6.44
CA SER A 25 9.72 -12.16 6.13
C SER A 25 9.67 -11.59 4.72
N PHE A 26 8.75 -12.07 3.89
CA PHE A 26 8.44 -11.44 2.62
C PHE A 26 7.60 -10.19 2.87
N SER A 27 8.08 -9.03 2.42
CA SER A 27 7.29 -7.80 2.33
C SER A 27 6.86 -7.63 0.89
N GLU A 28 5.57 -7.35 0.69
CA GLU A 28 4.98 -7.05 -0.61
C GLU A 28 4.33 -5.66 -0.53
N ALA A 29 4.68 -4.79 -1.47
CA ALA A 29 3.99 -3.54 -1.70
C ALA A 29 2.69 -3.81 -2.47
N LYS A 30 1.59 -3.21 -2.03
CA LYS A 30 0.27 -3.40 -2.63
C LYS A 30 -0.17 -2.19 -3.42
N ASP A 31 -0.80 -2.44 -4.55
CA ASP A 31 -1.50 -1.42 -5.32
C ASP A 31 -2.98 -1.39 -4.93
N PHE A 32 -3.45 -0.26 -4.42
CA PHE A 32 -4.83 -0.04 -4.05
C PHE A 32 -5.56 0.77 -5.11
N LEU A 33 -6.47 0.13 -5.84
CA LEU A 33 -7.41 0.85 -6.70
C LEU A 33 -8.39 1.66 -5.84
N ILE A 34 -8.39 2.99 -6.02
CA ILE A 34 -9.24 3.89 -5.25
C ILE A 34 -10.72 3.50 -5.38
N GLY A 35 -11.42 3.40 -4.26
CA GLY A 35 -12.83 3.00 -4.19
C GLY A 35 -13.09 1.51 -4.50
N GLY A 36 -12.06 0.71 -4.76
CA GLY A 36 -12.16 -0.74 -4.99
C GLY A 36 -12.71 -1.16 -6.36
N LYS A 37 -13.02 -0.20 -7.24
CA LYS A 37 -13.53 -0.42 -8.60
C LYS A 37 -13.15 0.75 -9.51
N THR A 38 -13.18 0.54 -10.82
CA THR A 38 -12.98 1.60 -11.82
C THR A 38 -14.08 2.66 -11.71
N GLU A 39 -13.80 3.88 -12.16
CA GLU A 39 -14.77 5.00 -12.13
C GLU A 39 -15.26 5.36 -10.71
N SER A 40 -14.42 5.13 -9.70
CA SER A 40 -14.68 5.54 -8.31
C SER A 40 -14.17 6.94 -7.99
N TRP A 41 -13.19 7.44 -8.78
CA TRP A 41 -12.73 8.83 -8.67
C TRP A 41 -13.70 9.75 -9.42
N LYS A 42 -14.76 10.14 -8.71
CA LYS A 42 -15.82 11.02 -9.22
C LYS A 42 -16.52 11.72 -8.08
N ILE A 43 -17.35 12.70 -8.40
CA ILE A 43 -18.24 13.34 -7.42
C ILE A 43 -19.22 12.26 -6.91
N PRO A 44 -19.23 11.98 -5.58
CA PRO A 44 -20.11 10.96 -5.02
C PRO A 44 -21.57 11.38 -5.13
N SER A 45 -22.44 10.47 -5.56
CA SER A 45 -23.89 10.68 -5.61
C SER A 45 -24.58 10.44 -4.27
N SER A 46 -23.90 9.76 -3.33
CA SER A 46 -24.44 9.38 -2.03
C SER A 46 -23.33 9.11 -1.01
N GLU A 47 -23.67 9.08 0.28
CA GLU A 47 -22.73 8.73 1.38
C GLU A 47 -22.20 7.28 1.29
N SER A 48 -22.87 6.39 0.54
CA SER A 48 -22.34 5.05 0.24
C SER A 48 -21.21 5.07 -0.78
N ASP A 49 -21.13 6.12 -1.61
CA ASP A 49 -20.07 6.30 -2.61
C ASP A 49 -18.85 7.03 -2.03
N SER A 50 -18.88 7.37 -0.74
CA SER A 50 -17.79 8.09 -0.07
C SER A 50 -16.51 7.25 -0.04
N LEU A 51 -15.43 7.82 -0.57
CA LEU A 51 -14.09 7.22 -0.52
C LEU A 51 -13.54 7.11 0.91
N ASN A 52 -14.11 7.82 1.89
CA ASN A 52 -13.71 7.69 3.29
C ASN A 52 -14.02 6.29 3.85
N LYS A 53 -15.21 5.75 3.55
CA LYS A 53 -15.57 4.38 3.97
C LYS A 53 -14.67 3.32 3.35
N TRP A 54 -14.28 3.52 2.10
CA TRP A 54 -13.31 2.66 1.42
C TRP A 54 -11.91 2.76 2.05
N ALA A 55 -11.47 3.96 2.40
CA ALA A 55 -10.18 4.16 3.06
C ALA A 55 -10.15 3.52 4.46
N GLU A 56 -11.24 3.61 5.23
CA GLU A 56 -11.37 3.01 6.57
C GLU A 56 -11.31 1.47 6.55
N SER A 57 -11.80 0.84 5.47
CA SER A 57 -11.74 -0.62 5.29
C SER A 57 -10.38 -1.12 4.82
N SER A 58 -9.46 -0.21 4.48
CA SER A 58 -8.12 -0.52 3.98
C SER A 58 -7.05 -0.33 5.06
N ARG A 59 -5.89 -0.96 4.86
CA ARG A 59 -4.69 -0.77 5.71
C ARG A 59 -3.51 -0.50 4.80
N PHE A 60 -3.04 0.75 4.81
CA PHE A 60 -1.93 1.21 3.98
C PHE A 60 -0.62 1.10 4.75
N HIS A 61 0.40 0.54 4.11
CA HIS A 61 1.76 0.45 4.62
C HIS A 61 2.71 1.30 3.77
N ILE A 62 3.87 1.64 4.34
CA ILE A 62 4.93 2.30 3.59
C ILE A 62 5.37 1.36 2.46
N GLY A 63 5.39 1.89 1.24
CA GLY A 63 5.71 1.14 0.02
C GLY A 63 4.48 0.79 -0.82
N ASP A 64 3.27 0.83 -0.25
CA ASP A 64 2.03 0.64 -1.02
C ASP A 64 1.79 1.83 -1.99
N SER A 65 1.08 1.54 -3.08
CA SER A 65 0.67 2.53 -4.07
C SER A 65 -0.84 2.77 -4.03
N LEU A 66 -1.26 4.00 -4.28
CA LEU A 66 -2.65 4.36 -4.53
C LEU A 66 -2.84 4.59 -6.03
N VAL A 67 -3.79 3.88 -6.64
CA VAL A 67 -4.02 3.90 -8.09
C VAL A 67 -5.35 4.54 -8.37
N TRP A 68 -5.31 5.72 -8.98
CA TRP A 68 -6.48 6.36 -9.56
C TRP A 68 -6.67 5.89 -10.99
N LYS A 69 -7.92 5.69 -11.40
CA LYS A 69 -8.31 5.43 -12.79
C LYS A 69 -9.47 6.35 -13.12
N TYR A 70 -9.24 7.32 -13.99
CA TYR A 70 -10.23 8.30 -14.39
C TYR A 70 -9.95 8.86 -15.79
N ASP A 71 -10.95 9.52 -16.36
CA ASP A 71 -10.79 10.30 -17.58
C ASP A 71 -10.02 11.59 -17.28
N SER A 72 -8.76 11.67 -17.73
CA SER A 72 -7.85 12.80 -17.47
C SER A 72 -8.31 14.12 -18.08
N ASP A 73 -9.21 14.10 -19.07
CA ASP A 73 -9.82 15.33 -19.60
C ASP A 73 -10.92 15.89 -18.68
N LYS A 74 -11.44 15.06 -17.77
CA LYS A 74 -12.57 15.39 -16.89
C LYS A 74 -12.18 15.61 -15.43
N GLY A 75 -10.95 15.30 -15.06
CA GLY A 75 -10.53 15.36 -13.67
C GLY A 75 -9.02 15.40 -13.49
N SER A 76 -8.63 15.52 -12.23
CA SER A 76 -7.23 15.43 -11.78
C SER A 76 -7.22 14.91 -10.34
N VAL A 77 -6.03 14.58 -9.83
CA VAL A 77 -5.80 14.25 -8.43
C VAL A 77 -4.84 15.27 -7.83
N LEU A 78 -5.24 15.87 -6.71
CA LEU A 78 -4.43 16.86 -6.00
C LEU A 78 -4.02 16.32 -4.64
N GLN A 79 -2.71 16.23 -4.39
CA GLN A 79 -2.19 15.99 -3.05
C GLN A 79 -2.17 17.33 -2.30
N VAL A 80 -2.81 17.37 -1.13
CA VAL A 80 -3.01 18.63 -0.39
C VAL A 80 -2.69 18.46 1.10
N SER A 81 -2.48 19.58 1.79
CA SER A 81 -2.36 19.60 3.24
C SER A 81 -3.71 19.28 3.90
N LYS A 82 -3.70 18.86 5.18
CA LYS A 82 -4.94 18.64 5.94
C LYS A 82 -5.85 19.88 5.96
N ARG A 83 -5.26 21.08 6.07
CA ARG A 83 -6.02 22.34 6.09
C ARG A 83 -6.76 22.54 4.78
N ASP A 84 -6.05 22.39 3.67
CA ASP A 84 -6.60 22.59 2.33
C ASP A 84 -7.60 21.51 1.94
N TYR A 85 -7.40 20.26 2.41
CA TYR A 85 -8.39 19.19 2.30
C TYR A 85 -9.72 19.58 2.99
N VAL A 86 -9.65 20.06 4.24
CA VAL A 86 -10.85 20.43 5.01
C VAL A 86 -11.58 21.64 4.42
N SER A 87 -10.86 22.62 3.87
CA SER A 87 -11.46 23.81 3.25
C SER A 87 -11.72 23.68 1.76
N CYS A 88 -11.48 22.50 1.16
CA CYS A 88 -11.52 22.27 -0.29
C CYS A 88 -10.71 23.29 -1.12
N ASN A 89 -9.56 23.74 -0.60
CA ASN A 89 -8.69 24.68 -1.30
C ASN A 89 -7.79 23.95 -2.30
N THR A 90 -7.97 24.25 -3.59
CA THR A 90 -7.21 23.63 -4.69
C THR A 90 -6.14 24.54 -5.28
N SER A 91 -5.95 25.74 -4.72
CA SER A 91 -5.15 26.81 -5.35
C SER A 91 -3.64 26.56 -5.33
N SER A 92 -3.16 25.72 -4.40
CA SER A 92 -1.72 25.45 -4.21
C SER A 92 -1.52 24.02 -3.69
N PRO A 93 -1.70 23.00 -4.55
CA PRO A 93 -1.47 21.62 -4.17
C PRO A 93 0.02 21.36 -3.90
N ILE A 94 0.31 20.31 -3.14
CA ILE A 94 1.66 19.77 -2.95
C ILE A 94 2.12 19.11 -4.24
N GLU A 95 1.24 18.30 -4.85
CA GLU A 95 1.46 17.63 -6.13
C GLU A 95 0.13 17.57 -6.91
N GLU A 96 0.23 17.56 -8.23
CA GLU A 96 -0.91 17.48 -9.15
C GLU A 96 -0.66 16.37 -10.20
N TYR A 97 -1.65 15.49 -10.35
CA TYR A 97 -1.63 14.38 -11.31
C TYR A 97 -2.79 14.54 -12.31
N LYS A 98 -2.49 14.39 -13.61
CA LYS A 98 -3.40 14.55 -14.76
C LYS A 98 -3.27 13.43 -15.79
N ASP A 99 -2.70 12.31 -15.39
CA ASP A 99 -2.38 11.18 -16.25
C ASP A 99 -3.58 10.26 -16.51
N GLY A 100 -4.47 10.10 -15.52
CA GLY A 100 -5.73 9.36 -15.66
C GLY A 100 -5.64 7.88 -15.35
#